data_AF-A0A0K8J6D1-F1
#
_entry.id   AF-A0A0K8J6D1-F1
#
_cell.length_a   1.000
_cell.length_b   1.000
_cell.length_c   1.000
_cell.angle_alpha   90.00
_cell.angle_beta   90.00
_cell.angle_gamma   90.00
#
_symmetry.space_group_name_H-M   'P 1'
#
loop_
_entity.id
_entity.type
_entity.pdbx_description
1 polymer ?
#
loop_
_entity_poly.entity_id
_entity_poly.type
_entity_poly.pdbx_seq_one_letter_code
_entity_poly.pdbx_strand_id
1 'polypeptide(L)'
;MSKENAILDEEKLYEDLTEPFDFDELERKLQDQLEEELADMQFLAEEKEKVGSPDNLGNVIMDVVWEQFLNQIAVTAGEDFIKENNGLHLDLRDEAHIQTAENFAKGKIATHNYMSREQLEQNYDRYTNTSHKEFRKKYVDPGMDATLKRAGDLKKEGIDTVKDIYTGRQIPTETKLDNGKNNPKAAQREHVKSSAELYSDPSLQMANSNQELADIINNPENLQGYTTAERNNRKSDNSANEMSKQDKNKHWEKANKRAEEFVEQKKKEGEERLKKEGRKTQKEEAFRIGGKALRAVIMQFLAELVKEIVAKLVKWFKSANKALKTLLDSLKEAIHSFIHKMKTHLINAGNTVFSTVATAIIGPIFGTIKKVWMMLKQGWKSLKEAVTYIKSPENKSKPIGRLLLETGKIVIAGLTGVGALVLGEVIEKGLMTIPIFAFEIPLLGSLANILGIFFGAVVSGIIGAIAINLIEKQIENSMKREIVNAQIQKGNEILNLQHQVQMVSETKLEHTKYIVAHDIHNRHVEAANMMADSIKNIRANCAIDESVKNTFDDIDKLFNEWKD
;
A
#
# COMPACT_ATOMS: atom_id res chain seq x y z
N MET A 1 16.55 -1.04 74.61
CA MET A 1 15.24 -0.39 74.68
C MET A 1 15.21 0.75 73.68
N SER A 2 14.44 0.62 72.61
CA SER A 2 13.60 1.68 72.04
C SER A 2 12.85 1.09 70.85
N LYS A 3 11.54 0.99 71.00
CA LYS A 3 10.59 0.82 69.90
C LYS A 3 10.30 2.23 69.38
N GLU A 4 10.40 2.44 68.08
CA GLU A 4 9.61 3.49 67.41
C GLU A 4 9.32 3.03 65.98
N ASN A 5 8.05 2.68 65.76
CA ASN A 5 7.47 2.39 64.46
C ASN A 5 7.41 3.71 63.68
N ALA A 6 8.20 3.84 62.62
CA ALA A 6 7.91 4.79 61.55
C ALA A 6 6.92 4.10 60.59
N ILE A 7 5.63 4.29 60.83
CA ILE A 7 4.60 4.08 59.81
C ILE A 7 4.93 5.09 58.72
N LEU A 8 5.37 4.59 57.57
CA LEU A 8 5.51 5.36 56.34
C LEU A 8 4.09 5.76 55.92
N ASP A 9 3.79 7.05 56.05
CA ASP A 9 2.57 7.69 55.56
C ASP A 9 2.49 7.51 54.03
N GLU A 10 1.79 6.47 53.59
CA GLU A 10 1.46 6.22 52.17
C GLU A 10 0.61 7.36 51.58
N GLU A 11 -0.03 8.20 52.40
CA GLU A 11 -0.84 9.36 51.97
C GLU A 11 -0.02 10.50 51.35
N LYS A 12 1.26 10.67 51.71
CA LYS A 12 2.06 11.83 51.25
C LYS A 12 2.75 11.65 49.89
N LEU A 13 2.75 10.45 49.32
CA LEU A 13 3.40 10.21 48.02
C LEU A 13 2.48 10.49 46.81
N TYR A 14 1.18 10.73 47.04
CA TYR A 14 0.16 10.78 45.99
C TYR A 14 -0.57 12.13 45.82
N GLU A 15 -0.29 13.13 46.66
CA GLU A 15 -0.90 14.48 46.53
C GLU A 15 -0.36 15.29 45.32
N ASP A 16 0.72 14.88 44.68
CA ASP A 16 1.38 15.64 43.59
C ASP A 16 0.90 15.24 42.16
N LEU A 17 -0.18 14.45 42.05
CA LEU A 17 -0.73 13.94 40.77
C LEU A 17 -2.08 14.60 40.40
N THR A 18 -2.15 15.93 40.42
CA THR A 18 -3.38 16.69 40.06
C THR A 18 -3.45 17.12 38.59
N GLU A 19 -3.15 16.21 37.66
CA GLU A 19 -3.64 16.23 36.27
C GLU A 19 -4.08 14.79 35.90
N PRO A 20 -5.34 14.54 35.51
CA PRO A 20 -5.80 13.19 35.17
C PRO A 20 -5.18 12.75 33.84
N PHE A 21 -4.26 11.79 33.88
CA PHE A 21 -3.67 11.18 32.70
C PHE A 21 -4.75 10.42 31.90
N ASP A 22 -5.01 10.82 30.65
CA ASP A 22 -6.00 10.18 29.78
C ASP A 22 -5.47 8.87 29.20
N PHE A 23 -5.70 7.79 29.95
CA PHE A 23 -5.34 6.44 29.55
C PHE A 23 -6.14 5.93 28.34
N ASP A 24 -7.38 6.42 28.14
CA ASP A 24 -8.25 6.00 27.04
C ASP A 24 -7.69 6.46 25.69
N GLU A 25 -7.25 7.71 25.60
CA GLU A 25 -6.66 8.24 24.37
C GLU A 25 -5.34 7.55 24.02
N LEU A 26 -4.51 7.25 25.02
CA LEU A 26 -3.23 6.57 24.83
C LEU A 26 -3.42 5.12 24.38
N GLU A 27 -4.32 4.38 25.02
CA GLU A 27 -4.67 3.01 24.65
C GLU A 27 -5.17 2.94 23.20
N ARG A 28 -6.08 3.84 22.81
CA ARG A 28 -6.61 3.92 21.44
C ARG A 28 -5.53 4.23 20.40
N LYS A 29 -4.60 5.14 20.67
CA LYS A 29 -3.48 5.45 19.74
C LYS A 29 -2.55 4.27 19.53
N LEU A 30 -2.26 3.52 20.59
CA LEU A 30 -1.39 2.35 20.52
C LEU A 30 -2.10 1.18 19.81
N GLN A 31 -3.42 1.05 19.97
CA GLN A 31 -4.25 0.08 19.23
C GLN A 31 -4.32 0.41 17.73
N ASP A 32 -4.56 1.66 17.35
CA ASP A 32 -4.55 2.10 15.94
C ASP A 32 -3.19 1.74 15.26
N GLN A 33 -2.08 2.01 15.94
CA GLN A 33 -0.73 1.67 15.45
C GLN A 33 -0.51 0.16 15.36
N LEU A 34 -1.06 -0.60 16.29
CA LEU A 34 -0.93 -2.06 16.29
C LEU A 34 -1.63 -2.70 15.08
N GLU A 35 -2.81 -2.21 14.69
CA GLU A 35 -3.56 -2.72 13.52
C GLU A 35 -2.80 -2.46 12.21
N GLU A 36 -2.16 -1.31 12.07
CA GLU A 36 -1.37 -0.95 10.90
C GLU A 36 -0.12 -1.83 10.74
N GLU A 37 0.62 -1.99 11.84
CA GLU A 37 1.82 -2.84 11.89
C GLU A 37 1.50 -4.31 11.56
N LEU A 38 0.30 -4.77 11.91
CA LEU A 38 -0.23 -6.09 11.54
C LEU A 38 -0.55 -6.18 10.04
N ALA A 39 -1.11 -5.14 9.43
CA ALA A 39 -1.38 -5.10 7.99
C ALA A 39 -0.09 -5.11 7.16
N ASP A 40 0.94 -4.38 7.58
CA ASP A 40 2.28 -4.40 6.96
C ASP A 40 2.91 -5.79 7.06
N MET A 41 2.80 -6.44 8.22
CA MET A 41 3.27 -7.81 8.41
C MET A 41 2.55 -8.79 7.48
N GLN A 42 1.24 -8.62 7.28
CA GLN A 42 0.44 -9.43 6.36
C GLN A 42 0.90 -9.24 4.91
N PHE A 43 1.11 -8.00 4.47
CA PHE A 43 1.65 -7.71 3.14
C PHE A 43 3.00 -8.39 2.90
N LEU A 44 3.92 -8.30 3.87
CA LEU A 44 5.22 -9.00 3.80
C LEU A 44 5.06 -10.52 3.71
N ALA A 45 4.05 -11.09 4.35
CA ALA A 45 3.74 -12.52 4.24
C ALA A 45 3.27 -12.90 2.84
N GLU A 46 2.36 -12.11 2.26
CA GLU A 46 1.88 -12.32 0.88
C GLU A 46 2.99 -12.19 -0.15
N GLU A 47 3.88 -11.20 0.00
CA GLU A 47 5.05 -11.04 -0.89
C GLU A 47 6.01 -12.24 -0.80
N LYS A 48 6.25 -12.76 0.41
CA LYS A 48 7.09 -13.95 0.62
C LYS A 48 6.55 -15.18 -0.12
N GLU A 49 5.23 -15.35 -0.19
CA GLU A 49 4.58 -16.46 -0.89
C GLU A 49 4.72 -16.36 -2.42
N LYS A 50 4.80 -15.14 -2.96
CA LYS A 50 4.99 -14.91 -4.39
C LYS A 50 6.42 -15.25 -4.86
N VAL A 51 7.42 -15.11 -3.99
CA VAL A 51 8.84 -15.36 -4.34
C VAL A 51 9.07 -16.82 -4.73
N GLY A 52 9.48 -17.04 -5.98
CA GLY A 52 9.75 -18.38 -6.51
C GLY A 52 8.51 -19.23 -6.75
N SER A 53 7.31 -18.63 -6.69
CA SER A 53 6.04 -19.31 -6.96
C SER A 53 5.83 -19.54 -8.46
N PRO A 54 5.71 -20.80 -8.92
CA PRO A 54 5.41 -21.10 -10.32
C PRO A 54 4.08 -20.51 -10.80
N ASP A 55 3.13 -20.29 -9.90
CA ASP A 55 1.82 -19.72 -10.25
C ASP A 55 1.92 -18.21 -10.49
N ASN A 56 2.67 -17.49 -9.64
CA ASN A 56 2.95 -16.07 -9.86
C ASN A 56 3.72 -15.84 -11.16
N LEU A 57 4.72 -16.69 -11.44
CA LEU A 57 5.45 -16.68 -12.70
C LEU A 57 4.53 -16.89 -13.91
N GLY A 58 3.51 -17.73 -13.78
CA GLY A 58 2.48 -17.93 -14.81
C GLY A 58 1.74 -16.64 -15.17
N ASN A 59 1.38 -15.83 -14.17
CA ASN A 59 0.73 -14.54 -14.38
C ASN A 59 1.67 -13.56 -15.10
N VAL A 60 2.92 -13.47 -14.66
CA VAL A 60 3.95 -12.63 -15.30
C VAL A 60 4.16 -13.02 -16.77
N ILE A 61 4.20 -14.32 -17.09
CA ILE A 61 4.29 -14.81 -18.48
C ILE A 61 3.09 -14.32 -19.29
N MET A 62 1.89 -14.50 -18.75
CA MET A 62 0.67 -14.14 -19.47
C MET A 62 0.65 -12.65 -19.80
N ASP A 63 1.03 -11.80 -18.84
CA ASP A 63 1.08 -10.35 -19.03
C ASP A 63 2.12 -9.94 -20.07
N VAL A 64 3.35 -10.48 -19.99
CA VAL A 64 4.42 -10.17 -20.95
C VAL A 64 4.07 -10.63 -22.37
N VAL A 65 3.50 -11.83 -22.52
CA VAL A 65 3.10 -12.34 -23.84
C VAL A 65 2.02 -11.47 -24.47
N TRP A 66 1.03 -11.06 -23.68
CA TRP A 66 -0.02 -10.17 -24.17
C TRP A 66 0.49 -8.78 -24.52
N GLU A 67 1.35 -8.21 -23.68
CA GLU A 67 1.99 -6.92 -23.92
C GLU A 67 2.78 -6.92 -25.23
N GLN A 68 3.63 -7.93 -25.46
CA GLN A 68 4.43 -8.00 -26.68
C GLN A 68 3.56 -8.23 -27.94
N PHE A 69 2.49 -9.02 -27.81
CA PHE A 69 1.55 -9.24 -28.90
C PHE A 69 0.80 -7.97 -29.29
N LEU A 70 0.25 -7.25 -28.29
CA LEU A 70 -0.51 -6.01 -28.52
C LEU A 70 0.38 -4.90 -29.08
N ASN A 71 1.60 -4.73 -28.55
CA ASN A 71 2.55 -3.73 -29.03
C ASN A 71 2.93 -3.95 -30.50
N GLN A 72 3.11 -5.19 -30.95
CA GLN A 72 3.42 -5.49 -32.34
C GLN A 72 2.20 -5.37 -33.27
N ILE A 73 0.99 -5.65 -32.78
CA ILE A 73 -0.25 -5.32 -33.50
C ILE A 73 -0.42 -3.82 -33.66
N ALA A 74 -0.09 -3.02 -32.64
CA ALA A 74 -0.13 -1.56 -32.69
C ALA A 74 0.70 -1.01 -33.87
N VAL A 75 1.90 -1.56 -34.06
CA VAL A 75 2.83 -1.16 -35.14
C VAL A 75 2.29 -1.54 -36.53
N THR A 76 1.49 -2.61 -36.61
CA THR A 76 0.91 -3.11 -37.87
C THR A 76 -0.38 -2.38 -38.25
N ALA A 77 -1.16 -1.93 -37.26
CA ALA A 77 -2.42 -1.23 -37.47
C ALA A 77 -2.18 0.27 -37.81
N GLY A 78 -1.98 0.57 -39.09
CA GLY A 78 -1.74 1.91 -39.62
C GLY A 78 -3.02 2.75 -39.91
N GLU A 79 -2.84 3.81 -40.71
CA GLU A 79 -3.84 4.84 -41.07
C GLU A 79 -5.23 4.33 -41.51
N ASP A 80 -5.32 3.08 -41.95
CA ASP A 80 -6.57 2.46 -42.39
C ASP A 80 -7.57 2.21 -41.24
N PHE A 81 -7.10 2.07 -39.98
CA PHE A 81 -8.00 1.98 -38.81
C PHE A 81 -8.81 3.26 -38.62
N ILE A 82 -8.16 4.41 -38.81
CA ILE A 82 -8.72 5.74 -38.61
C ILE A 82 -9.84 5.98 -39.64
N LYS A 83 -9.66 5.51 -40.87
CA LYS A 83 -10.65 5.62 -41.95
C LYS A 83 -11.87 4.73 -41.73
N GLU A 84 -11.69 3.51 -41.23
CA GLU A 84 -12.80 2.56 -40.98
C GLU A 84 -13.57 2.84 -39.68
N ASN A 85 -13.00 3.60 -38.74
CA ASN A 85 -13.58 3.84 -37.41
C ASN A 85 -13.99 5.30 -37.17
N ASN A 86 -14.51 5.99 -38.20
CA ASN A 86 -15.03 7.37 -38.12
C ASN A 86 -14.02 8.38 -37.54
N GLY A 87 -12.72 8.23 -37.83
CA GLY A 87 -11.67 9.14 -37.36
C GLY A 87 -11.09 8.81 -35.97
N LEU A 88 -11.59 7.79 -35.27
CA LEU A 88 -10.99 7.32 -34.01
C LEU A 88 -9.64 6.66 -34.29
N HIS A 89 -8.58 7.10 -33.62
CA HIS A 89 -7.25 6.46 -33.70
C HIS A 89 -7.21 5.25 -32.78
N LEU A 90 -6.60 4.15 -33.25
CA LEU A 90 -6.19 3.03 -32.41
C LEU A 90 -4.81 3.35 -31.89
N ASP A 91 -4.60 3.21 -30.58
CA ASP A 91 -3.26 3.37 -30.03
C ASP A 91 -2.98 2.34 -28.94
N LEU A 92 -2.53 1.16 -29.34
CA LEU A 92 -2.17 0.10 -28.39
C LEU A 92 -0.78 0.26 -27.80
N ARG A 93 -0.07 1.37 -28.00
CA ARG A 93 1.25 1.57 -27.39
C ARG A 93 1.09 1.69 -25.88
N ASP A 94 2.07 1.17 -25.14
CA ASP A 94 2.12 1.31 -23.68
C ASP A 94 1.94 2.76 -23.22
N GLU A 95 2.57 3.73 -23.90
CA GLU A 95 2.48 5.15 -23.52
C GLU A 95 1.07 5.76 -23.68
N ALA A 96 0.21 5.18 -24.50
CA ALA A 96 -1.16 5.67 -24.70
C ALA A 96 -2.12 5.21 -23.60
N HIS A 97 -1.82 4.08 -22.95
CA HIS A 97 -2.67 3.45 -21.94
C HIS A 97 -2.08 3.45 -20.53
N ILE A 98 -0.76 3.39 -20.39
CA ILE A 98 -0.09 3.25 -19.10
C ILE A 98 0.52 4.59 -18.73
N GLN A 99 -0.01 5.18 -17.67
CA GLN A 99 0.56 6.38 -17.11
C GLN A 99 1.78 6.04 -16.25
N THR A 100 2.86 6.78 -16.46
CA THR A 100 4.02 6.80 -15.56
C THR A 100 4.22 8.20 -14.99
N ALA A 101 4.89 8.29 -13.85
CA ALA A 101 5.21 9.55 -13.20
C ALA A 101 6.05 10.47 -14.12
N GLU A 102 6.99 9.88 -14.86
CA GLU A 102 7.82 10.60 -15.84
C GLU A 102 6.99 11.15 -17.00
N ASN A 103 6.08 10.34 -17.56
CA ASN A 103 5.21 10.80 -18.64
C ASN A 103 4.25 11.89 -18.14
N PHE A 104 3.71 11.73 -16.93
CA PHE A 104 2.81 12.70 -16.31
C PHE A 104 3.52 14.04 -16.11
N ALA A 105 4.72 14.04 -15.54
CA ALA A 105 5.52 15.25 -15.35
C ALA A 105 5.84 15.97 -16.68
N LYS A 106 5.95 15.23 -17.78
CA LYS A 106 6.18 15.76 -19.15
C LYS A 106 4.89 16.17 -19.89
N GLY A 107 3.72 16.04 -19.26
CA GLY A 107 2.43 16.32 -19.91
C GLY A 107 1.98 15.31 -20.93
N LYS A 108 2.56 14.11 -20.91
CA LYS A 108 2.12 12.98 -21.72
C LYS A 108 1.10 12.17 -20.93
N ILE A 109 -0.17 12.45 -21.18
CA ILE A 109 -1.29 11.77 -20.52
C ILE A 109 -1.71 10.54 -21.33
N ALA A 110 -1.95 9.43 -20.64
CA ALA A 110 -2.46 8.18 -21.20
C ALA A 110 -3.93 8.33 -21.66
N THR A 111 -4.13 8.97 -22.82
CA THR A 111 -5.46 9.35 -23.36
C THR A 111 -6.34 8.17 -23.77
N HIS A 112 -5.79 6.96 -23.88
CA HIS A 112 -6.52 5.73 -24.18
C HIS A 112 -6.86 4.90 -22.93
N ASN A 113 -6.40 5.33 -21.74
CA ASN A 113 -6.83 4.74 -20.48
C ASN A 113 -8.20 5.26 -20.05
N TYR A 114 -9.28 4.80 -20.70
CA TYR A 114 -10.63 5.30 -20.42
C TYR A 114 -11.09 5.15 -18.96
N MET A 115 -10.46 4.28 -18.16
CA MET A 115 -10.78 4.11 -16.74
C MET A 115 -10.32 5.30 -15.89
N SER A 116 -9.22 5.94 -16.29
CA SER A 116 -8.50 6.90 -15.43
C SER A 116 -8.16 8.19 -16.16
N ARG A 117 -8.42 8.28 -17.47
CA ARG A 117 -8.12 9.42 -18.33
C ARG A 117 -8.67 10.73 -17.76
N GLU A 118 -9.95 10.77 -17.40
CA GLU A 118 -10.57 12.01 -16.87
C GLU A 118 -9.88 12.47 -15.59
N GLN A 119 -9.59 11.54 -14.68
CA GLN A 119 -8.83 11.81 -13.45
C GLN A 119 -7.41 12.29 -13.77
N LEU A 120 -6.72 11.66 -14.72
CA LEU A 120 -5.36 12.04 -15.12
C LEU A 120 -5.31 13.43 -15.74
N GLU A 121 -6.27 13.77 -16.60
CA GLU A 121 -6.40 15.12 -17.19
C GLU A 121 -6.67 16.17 -16.10
N GLN A 122 -7.60 15.90 -15.18
CA GLN A 122 -7.87 16.79 -14.03
C GLN A 122 -6.66 16.94 -13.11
N ASN A 123 -5.96 15.83 -12.83
CA ASN A 123 -4.76 15.82 -12.01
C ASN A 123 -3.62 16.60 -12.68
N TYR A 124 -3.47 16.49 -14.01
CA TYR A 124 -2.46 17.22 -14.75
C TYR A 124 -2.77 18.72 -14.84
N ASP A 125 -4.03 19.08 -15.04
CA ASP A 125 -4.49 20.47 -14.95
C ASP A 125 -4.18 21.05 -13.57
N ARG A 126 -4.49 20.33 -12.48
CA ARG A 126 -4.06 20.72 -11.13
C ARG A 126 -2.54 20.89 -11.04
N TYR A 127 -1.78 19.89 -11.47
CA TYR A 127 -0.32 19.87 -11.36
C TYR A 127 0.35 21.05 -12.08
N THR A 128 -0.23 21.51 -13.20
CA THR A 128 0.32 22.59 -14.03
C THR A 128 -0.23 23.96 -13.70
N ASN A 129 -1.53 24.07 -13.42
CA ASN A 129 -2.24 25.34 -13.34
C ASN A 129 -2.63 25.73 -11.91
N THR A 130 -2.61 24.80 -10.95
CA THR A 130 -2.91 25.10 -9.55
C THR A 130 -1.63 25.23 -8.74
N SER A 131 -1.39 26.39 -8.16
CA SER A 131 -0.27 26.56 -7.24
C SER A 131 -0.49 25.72 -5.97
N HIS A 132 0.59 25.24 -5.35
CA HIS A 132 0.50 24.55 -4.06
C HIS A 132 -0.25 25.38 -3.02
N LYS A 133 -0.07 26.71 -3.02
CA LYS A 133 -0.79 27.63 -2.13
C LYS A 133 -2.31 27.58 -2.33
N GLU A 134 -2.77 27.58 -3.57
CA GLU A 134 -4.21 27.50 -3.89
C GLU A 134 -4.77 26.13 -3.55
N PHE A 135 -4.06 25.06 -3.91
CA PHE A 135 -4.45 23.70 -3.54
C PHE A 135 -4.57 23.54 -2.03
N ARG A 136 -3.55 24.00 -1.30
CA ARG A 136 -3.49 23.93 0.16
C ARG A 136 -4.69 24.65 0.78
N LYS A 137 -4.97 25.87 0.35
CA LYS A 137 -6.11 26.68 0.82
C LYS A 137 -7.47 26.00 0.60
N LYS A 138 -7.61 25.22 -0.47
CA LYS A 138 -8.90 24.63 -0.86
C LYS A 138 -9.14 23.24 -0.28
N TYR A 139 -8.09 22.42 -0.22
CA TYR A 139 -8.21 20.98 0.08
C TYR A 139 -7.46 20.57 1.34
N VAL A 140 -6.33 21.21 1.60
CA VAL A 140 -5.47 20.80 2.71
C VAL A 140 -5.84 21.57 3.98
N ASP A 141 -6.53 22.73 3.90
CA ASP A 141 -6.61 23.67 5.03
C ASP A 141 -7.97 24.36 5.33
N PRO A 142 -8.53 24.21 6.54
CA PRO A 142 -9.51 25.14 7.14
C PRO A 142 -8.99 26.09 8.24
N GLY A 143 -7.74 25.98 8.73
CA GLY A 143 -7.24 26.74 9.89
C GLY A 143 -5.71 26.79 10.15
N MET A 144 -4.85 26.43 9.21
CA MET A 144 -3.40 26.31 9.38
C MET A 144 -2.63 27.63 9.29
N ASP A 145 -3.23 28.69 8.76
CA ASP A 145 -2.65 30.04 8.85
C ASP A 145 -3.00 30.73 10.18
N ALA A 146 -3.82 30.09 11.03
CA ALA A 146 -4.12 30.61 12.35
C ALA A 146 -2.88 30.51 13.24
N THR A 147 -2.51 31.62 13.88
CA THR A 147 -1.58 31.59 14.99
C THR A 147 -2.27 30.83 16.13
N LEU A 148 -1.97 29.53 16.26
CA LEU A 148 -2.46 28.73 17.35
C LEU A 148 -1.88 29.27 18.65
N LYS A 149 -2.74 29.55 19.62
CA LYS A 149 -2.29 29.83 20.99
C LYS A 149 -1.44 28.65 21.45
N ARG A 150 -0.34 28.95 22.13
CA ARG A 150 0.54 27.89 22.64
C ARG A 150 -0.24 27.00 23.58
N ALA A 151 0.07 25.71 23.57
CA ALA A 151 -0.60 24.73 24.41
C ALA A 151 -0.54 25.14 25.90
N GLY A 152 0.58 25.72 26.34
CA GLY A 152 0.72 26.27 27.69
C GLY A 152 -0.12 27.52 28.01
N ASP A 153 -0.53 28.32 27.02
CA ASP A 153 -1.43 29.45 27.24
C ASP A 153 -2.89 29.00 27.27
N LEU A 154 -3.26 28.04 26.41
CA LEU A 154 -4.57 27.39 26.45
C LEU A 154 -4.82 26.68 27.77
N LYS A 155 -3.81 25.98 28.30
CA LYS A 155 -3.91 25.33 29.62
C LYS A 155 -4.14 26.35 30.75
N LYS A 156 -3.47 27.50 30.72
CA LYS A 156 -3.72 28.59 31.70
C LYS A 156 -5.13 29.16 31.62
N GLU A 157 -5.76 29.08 30.45
CA GLU A 157 -7.16 29.47 30.22
C GLU A 157 -8.16 28.35 30.61
N GLY A 158 -7.68 27.23 31.15
CA GLY A 158 -8.53 26.08 31.55
C GLY A 158 -8.96 25.19 30.38
N ILE A 159 -8.26 25.27 29.24
CA ILE A 159 -8.51 24.45 28.05
C ILE A 159 -7.54 23.28 28.05
N ASP A 160 -8.01 22.10 28.44
CA ASP A 160 -7.17 20.90 28.60
C ASP A 160 -6.94 20.13 27.31
N THR A 161 -7.81 20.30 26.31
CA THR A 161 -7.68 19.67 24.99
C THR A 161 -7.99 20.63 23.85
N VAL A 162 -7.35 20.41 22.72
CA VAL A 162 -7.64 21.08 21.45
C VAL A 162 -7.95 20.07 20.37
N LYS A 163 -8.87 20.43 19.47
CA LYS A 163 -9.11 19.64 18.27
C LYS A 163 -7.94 19.78 17.32
N ASP A 164 -7.30 18.65 17.00
CA ASP A 164 -6.31 18.54 15.93
C ASP A 164 -6.93 19.00 14.61
N ILE A 165 -6.35 20.02 14.00
CA ILE A 165 -6.85 20.58 12.74
C ILE A 165 -6.61 19.65 11.54
N TYR A 166 -5.68 18.70 11.65
CA TYR A 166 -5.34 17.71 10.62
C TYR A 166 -6.14 16.42 10.79
N THR A 167 -6.26 15.92 12.03
CA THR A 167 -6.87 14.61 12.29
C THR A 167 -8.28 14.69 12.87
N GLY A 168 -8.73 15.87 13.30
CA GLY A 168 -10.01 16.08 13.97
C GLY A 168 -10.10 15.48 15.38
N ARG A 169 -9.04 14.82 15.87
CA ARG A 169 -8.96 14.19 17.19
C ARG A 169 -8.77 15.25 18.26
N GLN A 170 -9.33 15.05 19.46
CA GLN A 170 -8.94 15.87 20.61
C GLN A 170 -7.52 15.50 21.03
N ILE A 171 -6.69 16.49 21.33
CA ILE A 171 -5.32 16.29 21.81
C ILE A 171 -5.09 17.15 23.06
N PRO A 172 -4.38 16.65 24.08
CA PRO A 172 -4.06 17.43 25.27
C PRO A 172 -3.24 18.69 24.96
N THR A 173 -3.54 19.78 25.68
CA THR A 173 -2.72 21.01 25.69
C THR A 173 -1.51 20.90 26.63
N GLU A 174 -1.46 19.84 27.43
CA GLU A 174 -0.28 19.40 28.17
C GLU A 174 0.70 18.69 27.23
N THR A 175 1.78 19.37 26.87
CA THR A 175 2.85 18.80 26.04
C THR A 175 4.11 18.69 26.89
N LYS A 176 4.84 17.57 26.87
CA LYS A 176 6.03 17.37 27.75
C LYS A 176 7.35 17.55 26.99
N LEU A 177 8.35 18.12 27.66
CA LEU A 177 9.76 18.17 27.27
C LEU A 177 10.47 16.90 27.74
N ASP A 178 11.68 16.64 27.22
CA ASP A 178 12.51 15.48 27.61
C ASP A 178 12.82 15.39 29.11
N ASN A 179 12.73 16.52 29.83
CA ASN A 179 12.90 16.60 31.28
C ASN A 179 11.59 16.49 32.07
N GLY A 180 10.50 16.06 31.43
CA GLY A 180 9.18 15.87 32.04
C GLY A 180 8.39 17.16 32.27
N LYS A 181 8.98 18.34 32.08
CA LYS A 181 8.29 19.63 32.24
C LYS A 181 7.39 19.91 31.05
N ASN A 182 6.31 20.63 31.26
CA ASN A 182 5.46 21.07 30.16
C ASN A 182 6.27 21.92 29.16
N ASN A 183 6.01 21.77 27.87
CA ASN A 183 6.54 22.60 26.78
C ASN A 183 5.56 23.74 26.53
N PRO A 184 5.69 24.88 27.23
CA PRO A 184 4.77 26.01 27.06
C PRO A 184 4.87 26.65 25.68
N LYS A 185 5.79 26.19 24.82
CA LYS A 185 6.02 26.71 23.45
C LYS A 185 5.47 25.78 22.36
N ALA A 186 5.02 24.57 22.70
CA ALA A 186 4.39 23.66 21.76
C ALA A 186 3.07 24.25 21.28
N ALA A 187 2.85 24.28 19.97
CA ALA A 187 1.64 24.90 19.42
C ALA A 187 1.11 24.22 18.16
N GLN A 188 1.96 23.52 17.41
CA GLN A 188 1.62 23.07 16.05
C GLN A 188 2.09 21.63 15.83
N ARG A 189 1.26 20.80 15.21
CA ARG A 189 1.76 19.60 14.53
C ARG A 189 2.44 20.02 13.24
N GLU A 190 3.53 19.34 12.93
CA GLU A 190 4.38 19.66 11.78
C GLU A 190 4.40 18.49 10.81
N HIS A 191 4.20 18.79 9.52
CA HIS A 191 4.44 17.82 8.46
C HIS A 191 5.92 17.47 8.40
N VAL A 192 6.21 16.17 8.41
CA VAL A 192 7.59 15.66 8.31
C VAL A 192 8.11 15.87 6.89
N LYS A 193 7.42 15.32 5.88
CA LYS A 193 7.55 15.71 4.48
C LYS A 193 6.63 16.88 4.23
N SER A 194 7.16 18.00 3.74
CA SER A 194 6.35 19.21 3.59
C SER A 194 5.18 18.95 2.62
N SER A 195 4.06 19.64 2.83
CA SER A 195 2.94 19.56 1.89
C SER A 195 3.36 20.01 0.49
N ALA A 196 4.32 20.93 0.37
CA ALA A 196 4.91 21.35 -0.89
C ALA A 196 5.70 20.21 -1.57
N GLU A 197 6.52 19.49 -0.81
CA GLU A 197 7.27 18.31 -1.30
C GLU A 197 6.32 17.26 -1.87
N LEU A 198 5.30 16.85 -1.09
CA LEU A 198 4.34 15.83 -1.52
C LEU A 198 3.44 16.31 -2.67
N TYR A 199 3.06 17.59 -2.69
CA TYR A 199 2.33 18.18 -3.81
C TYR A 199 3.18 18.24 -5.08
N SER A 200 4.48 18.45 -4.98
CA SER A 200 5.34 18.48 -6.17
C SER A 200 5.63 17.10 -6.75
N ASP A 201 5.28 16.02 -6.04
CA ASP A 201 5.61 14.65 -6.42
C ASP A 201 4.73 14.14 -7.58
N PRO A 202 5.31 13.84 -8.76
CA PRO A 202 4.52 13.42 -9.91
C PRO A 202 3.80 12.08 -9.72
N SER A 203 4.36 11.15 -8.94
CA SER A 203 3.74 9.85 -8.68
C SER A 203 2.48 10.01 -7.81
N LEU A 204 2.56 10.83 -6.76
CA LEU A 204 1.39 11.16 -5.94
C LEU A 204 0.36 11.98 -6.72
N GLN A 205 0.81 12.97 -7.50
CA GLN A 205 -0.06 13.84 -8.29
C GLN A 205 -0.85 13.07 -9.35
N MET A 206 -0.21 12.17 -10.09
CA MET A 206 -0.92 11.42 -11.14
C MET A 206 -1.95 10.46 -10.55
N ALA A 207 -1.65 9.85 -9.40
CA ALA A 207 -2.44 8.73 -8.88
C ALA A 207 -3.61 9.13 -7.99
N ASN A 208 -3.64 10.35 -7.49
CA ASN A 208 -4.58 10.76 -6.45
C ASN A 208 -5.43 11.95 -6.90
N SER A 209 -6.73 11.90 -6.59
CA SER A 209 -7.63 13.04 -6.65
C SER A 209 -7.22 14.12 -5.63
N ASN A 210 -7.88 15.27 -5.67
CA ASN A 210 -7.60 16.36 -4.73
C ASN A 210 -7.74 15.93 -3.26
N GLN A 211 -8.79 15.16 -2.96
CA GLN A 211 -9.06 14.72 -1.60
C GLN A 211 -8.05 13.66 -1.17
N GLU A 212 -7.81 12.64 -2.01
CA GLU A 212 -6.84 11.59 -1.70
C GLU A 212 -5.42 12.15 -1.50
N LEU A 213 -5.01 13.11 -2.33
CA LEU A 213 -3.71 13.76 -2.17
C LEU A 213 -3.65 14.59 -0.87
N ALA A 214 -4.73 15.30 -0.52
CA ALA A 214 -4.83 16.02 0.74
C ALA A 214 -4.80 15.06 1.95
N ASP A 215 -5.48 13.92 1.85
CA ASP A 215 -5.51 12.87 2.88
C ASP A 215 -4.12 12.24 3.09
N ILE A 216 -3.34 12.05 2.01
CA ILE A 216 -1.93 11.62 2.09
C ILE A 216 -1.06 12.69 2.75
N ILE A 217 -1.22 13.97 2.36
CA ILE A 217 -0.46 15.08 2.95
C ILE A 217 -0.73 15.21 4.45
N ASN A 218 -2.00 15.14 4.84
CA ASN A 218 -2.46 15.28 6.23
C ASN A 218 -2.46 13.97 7.01
N ASN A 219 -1.94 12.89 6.41
CA ASN A 219 -1.93 11.60 7.05
C ASN A 219 -1.11 11.64 8.35
N PRO A 220 -1.58 11.02 9.45
CA PRO A 220 -0.81 10.90 10.69
C PRO A 220 0.63 10.40 10.51
N GLU A 221 0.88 9.53 9.52
CA GLU A 221 2.21 8.98 9.23
C GLU A 221 3.17 10.04 8.69
N ASN A 222 2.65 11.11 8.08
CA ASN A 222 3.43 12.28 7.65
C ASN A 222 3.45 13.41 8.70
N LEU A 223 2.93 13.19 9.91
CA LEU A 223 2.87 14.20 10.95
C LEU A 223 3.71 13.78 12.16
N GLN A 224 4.63 14.65 12.60
CA GLN A 224 5.27 14.48 13.90
C GLN A 224 4.41 15.08 15.02
N GLY A 225 4.81 14.84 16.27
CA GLY A 225 4.16 15.40 17.45
C GLY A 225 4.22 16.94 17.50
N TYR A 226 3.67 17.52 18.56
CA TYR A 226 3.69 18.98 18.72
C TYR A 226 5.11 19.53 18.73
N THR A 227 5.35 20.52 17.86
CA THR A 227 6.59 21.27 17.78
C THR A 227 6.37 22.72 18.23
N THR A 228 7.49 23.42 18.44
CA THR A 228 7.47 24.86 18.69
C THR A 228 7.23 25.61 17.38
N ALA A 229 6.51 26.73 17.43
CA ALA A 229 6.32 27.59 16.26
C ALA A 229 7.65 28.05 15.64
N GLU A 230 8.68 28.24 16.47
CA GLU A 230 10.03 28.58 15.99
C GLU A 230 10.63 27.49 15.13
N ARG A 231 10.56 26.22 15.56
CA ARG A 231 11.03 25.08 14.76
C ARG A 231 10.20 24.90 13.50
N ASN A 232 8.87 24.95 13.61
CA ASN A 232 7.99 24.82 12.45
C ASN A 232 8.29 25.90 11.40
N ASN A 233 8.54 27.14 11.84
CA ASN A 233 8.95 28.24 10.96
C ASN A 233 10.35 28.04 10.37
N ARG A 234 11.31 27.51 11.14
CA ARG A 234 12.66 27.17 10.63
C ARG A 234 12.62 26.06 9.58
N LYS A 235 11.80 25.04 9.81
CA LYS A 235 11.64 23.91 8.90
C LYS A 235 10.86 24.35 7.66
N SER A 236 9.72 25.02 7.82
CA SER A 236 8.88 25.51 6.72
C SER A 236 8.65 24.41 5.66
N ASP A 237 9.02 24.68 4.40
CA ASP A 237 8.91 23.72 3.30
C ASP A 237 10.22 22.95 3.05
N ASN A 238 11.26 23.17 3.86
CA ASN A 238 12.56 22.54 3.68
C ASN A 238 12.45 21.01 3.77
N SER A 239 13.12 20.35 2.84
CA SER A 239 13.27 18.89 2.84
C SER A 239 14.12 18.41 4.00
N ALA A 240 14.13 17.10 4.23
CA ALA A 240 15.02 16.44 5.18
C ALA A 240 16.50 16.86 5.01
N ASN A 241 16.97 17.11 3.79
CA ASN A 241 18.36 17.49 3.52
C ASN A 241 18.65 18.95 3.85
N GLU A 242 17.70 19.84 3.64
CA GLU A 242 17.81 21.28 3.85
C GLU A 242 17.51 21.69 5.30
N MET A 243 16.84 20.82 6.06
CA MET A 243 16.51 21.08 7.46
C MET A 243 17.77 21.27 8.32
N SER A 244 17.71 22.25 9.24
CA SER A 244 18.79 22.54 10.17
C SER A 244 19.18 21.31 11.00
N LYS A 245 20.49 21.11 11.20
CA LYS A 245 21.02 19.96 11.96
C LYS A 245 20.46 19.89 13.38
N GLN A 246 20.17 21.02 14.02
CA GLN A 246 19.61 21.08 15.37
C GLN A 246 18.17 20.51 15.45
N ASP A 247 17.45 20.49 14.31
CA ASP A 247 16.06 20.03 14.23
C ASP A 247 15.95 18.54 13.82
N LYS A 248 17.08 17.90 13.48
CA LYS A 248 17.25 16.46 13.18
C LYS A 248 17.49 15.65 14.46
N ASN A 249 16.56 15.72 15.39
CA ASN A 249 16.63 14.92 16.61
C ASN A 249 16.13 13.47 16.36
N LYS A 250 16.37 12.57 17.32
CA LYS A 250 15.94 11.16 17.23
C LYS A 250 14.43 11.00 16.99
N HIS A 251 13.61 11.91 17.53
CA HIS A 251 12.16 11.89 17.35
C HIS A 251 11.78 12.18 15.88
N TRP A 252 12.40 13.20 15.29
CA TRP A 252 12.23 13.53 13.88
C TRP A 252 12.77 12.42 12.97
N GLU A 253 13.93 11.83 13.28
CA GLU A 253 14.48 10.73 12.46
C GLU A 253 13.51 9.54 12.38
N LYS A 254 12.91 9.15 13.51
CA LYS A 254 11.88 8.11 13.56
C LYS A 254 10.64 8.49 12.75
N ALA A 255 10.17 9.73 12.90
CA ALA A 255 9.02 10.24 12.17
C ALA A 255 9.30 10.35 10.65
N ASN A 256 10.52 10.71 10.25
CA ASN A 256 10.92 10.82 8.85
C ASN A 256 11.02 9.45 8.18
N LYS A 257 11.56 8.44 8.87
CA LYS A 257 11.58 7.07 8.35
C LYS A 257 10.16 6.57 8.07
N ARG A 258 9.25 6.77 9.04
CA ARG A 258 7.83 6.42 8.90
C ARG A 258 7.16 7.15 7.72
N ALA A 259 7.33 8.47 7.64
CA ALA A 259 6.78 9.27 6.56
C ALA A 259 7.33 8.83 5.19
N GLU A 260 8.61 8.47 5.11
CA GLU A 260 9.23 7.92 3.89
C GLU A 260 8.61 6.59 3.48
N GLU A 261 8.45 5.65 4.41
CA GLU A 261 7.86 4.33 4.15
C GLU A 261 6.40 4.47 3.68
N PHE A 262 5.59 5.27 4.38
CA PHE A 262 4.20 5.55 4.01
C PHE A 262 4.07 6.20 2.63
N VAL A 263 4.86 7.25 2.36
CA VAL A 263 4.82 7.96 1.08
C VAL A 263 5.26 7.05 -0.06
N GLU A 264 6.31 6.26 0.13
CA GLU A 264 6.80 5.32 -0.88
C GLU A 264 5.77 4.21 -1.19
N GLN A 265 5.06 3.73 -0.17
CA GLN A 265 3.96 2.80 -0.35
C GLN A 265 2.84 3.42 -1.19
N LYS A 266 2.40 4.64 -0.86
CA LYS A 266 1.32 5.32 -1.60
C LYS A 266 1.68 5.59 -3.06
N LYS A 267 2.94 5.90 -3.35
CA LYS A 267 3.44 6.00 -4.73
C LYS A 267 3.30 4.68 -5.48
N LYS A 268 3.78 3.57 -4.89
CA LYS A 268 3.71 2.24 -5.51
C LYS A 268 2.28 1.76 -5.73
N GLU A 269 1.40 1.95 -4.74
CA GLU A 269 -0.02 1.61 -4.86
C GLU A 269 -0.67 2.34 -6.04
N GLY A 270 -0.41 3.64 -6.17
CA GLY A 270 -0.92 4.47 -7.27
C GLY A 270 -0.37 4.06 -8.64
N GLU A 271 0.94 3.84 -8.73
CA GLU A 271 1.63 3.40 -9.96
C GLU A 271 1.13 2.04 -10.45
N GLU A 272 1.05 1.04 -9.55
CA GLU A 272 0.59 -0.30 -9.92
C GLU A 272 -0.90 -0.32 -10.28
N ARG A 273 -1.73 0.49 -9.61
CA ARG A 273 -3.15 0.66 -9.98
C ARG A 273 -3.30 1.21 -11.40
N LEU A 274 -2.66 2.34 -11.71
CA LEU A 274 -2.72 2.97 -13.04
C LEU A 274 -2.15 2.07 -14.13
N LYS A 275 -1.08 1.32 -13.83
CA LYS A 275 -0.51 0.33 -14.74
C LYS A 275 -1.47 -0.81 -15.03
N LYS A 276 -2.16 -1.35 -14.01
CA LYS A 276 -3.15 -2.41 -14.16
C LYS A 276 -4.37 -1.94 -14.97
N GLU A 277 -4.85 -0.72 -14.70
CA GLU A 277 -5.92 -0.07 -15.47
C GLU A 277 -5.49 0.13 -16.93
N GLY A 278 -4.29 0.66 -17.15
CA GLY A 278 -3.72 0.84 -18.48
C GLY A 278 -3.63 -0.47 -19.27
N ARG A 279 -3.09 -1.53 -18.68
CA ARG A 279 -3.05 -2.87 -19.30
C ARG A 279 -4.44 -3.40 -19.63
N LYS A 280 -5.43 -3.15 -18.76
CA LYS A 280 -6.82 -3.55 -18.99
C LYS A 280 -7.44 -2.78 -20.16
N THR A 281 -7.31 -1.47 -20.20
CA THR A 281 -7.84 -0.63 -21.28
C THR A 281 -7.15 -0.90 -22.62
N GLN A 282 -5.83 -1.11 -22.63
CA GLN A 282 -5.03 -1.53 -23.79
C GLN A 282 -5.56 -2.83 -24.39
N LYS A 283 -5.81 -3.82 -23.53
CA LYS A 283 -6.40 -5.09 -23.94
C LYS A 283 -7.79 -4.88 -24.53
N GLU A 284 -8.66 -4.16 -23.84
CA GLU A 284 -10.04 -3.94 -24.28
C GLU A 284 -10.13 -3.14 -25.59
N GLU A 285 -9.28 -2.12 -25.77
CA GLU A 285 -9.18 -1.38 -27.02
C GLU A 285 -8.76 -2.28 -28.18
N ALA A 286 -7.82 -3.20 -27.96
CA ALA A 286 -7.45 -4.20 -28.94
C ALA A 286 -8.63 -5.13 -29.32
N PHE A 287 -9.49 -5.48 -28.36
CA PHE A 287 -10.71 -6.24 -28.63
C PHE A 287 -11.80 -5.40 -29.34
N ARG A 288 -11.77 -4.06 -29.23
CA ARG A 288 -12.71 -3.13 -29.89
C ARG A 288 -12.37 -2.86 -31.36
N ILE A 289 -11.19 -3.25 -31.85
CA ILE A 289 -10.78 -3.16 -33.28
C ILE A 289 -11.74 -3.93 -34.22
N GLY A 290 -12.60 -4.80 -33.69
CA GLY A 290 -13.40 -5.73 -34.47
C GLY A 290 -14.89 -5.41 -34.55
N GLY A 291 -15.29 -4.51 -35.47
CA GLY A 291 -16.68 -4.42 -35.93
C GLY A 291 -17.21 -5.66 -36.70
N LYS A 292 -16.48 -6.79 -36.75
CA LYS A 292 -16.92 -8.03 -37.42
C LYS A 292 -16.56 -9.26 -36.59
N ALA A 293 -17.53 -10.18 -36.47
CA ALA A 293 -17.46 -11.42 -35.68
C ALA A 293 -16.17 -12.26 -35.87
N LEU A 294 -15.57 -12.23 -37.06
CA LEU A 294 -14.35 -12.98 -37.37
C LEU A 294 -13.12 -12.52 -36.56
N ARG A 295 -12.96 -11.21 -36.30
CA ARG A 295 -11.80 -10.69 -35.54
C ARG A 295 -11.90 -11.03 -34.05
N ALA A 296 -13.11 -10.93 -33.47
CA ALA A 296 -13.36 -11.32 -32.09
C ALA A 296 -13.10 -12.82 -31.85
N VAL A 297 -13.50 -13.66 -32.80
CA VAL A 297 -13.24 -15.10 -32.78
C VAL A 297 -11.73 -15.39 -32.80
N ILE A 298 -10.94 -14.69 -33.62
CA ILE A 298 -9.47 -14.86 -33.66
C ILE A 298 -8.82 -14.43 -32.35
N MET A 299 -9.16 -13.25 -31.81
CA MET A 299 -8.60 -12.79 -30.54
C MET A 299 -8.98 -13.69 -29.36
N GLN A 300 -10.20 -14.22 -29.35
CA GLN A 300 -10.63 -15.22 -28.38
C GLN A 300 -9.79 -16.50 -28.47
N PHE A 301 -9.54 -17.00 -29.69
CA PHE A 301 -8.69 -18.17 -29.89
C PHE A 301 -7.24 -17.95 -29.46
N LEU A 302 -6.65 -16.80 -29.80
CA LEU A 302 -5.31 -16.44 -29.34
C LEU A 302 -5.27 -16.38 -27.80
N ALA A 303 -6.31 -15.85 -27.16
CA ALA A 303 -6.40 -15.82 -25.71
C ALA A 303 -6.48 -17.20 -25.06
N GLU A 304 -7.26 -18.11 -25.65
CA GLU A 304 -7.33 -19.50 -25.21
C GLU A 304 -5.99 -20.21 -25.40
N LEU A 305 -5.27 -19.93 -26.50
CA LEU A 305 -3.94 -20.48 -26.76
C LEU A 305 -2.89 -19.98 -25.75
N VAL A 306 -2.86 -18.69 -25.43
CA VAL A 306 -1.94 -18.16 -24.38
C VAL A 306 -2.23 -18.85 -23.06
N LYS A 307 -3.50 -18.94 -22.64
CA LYS A 307 -3.88 -19.58 -21.38
C LYS A 307 -3.45 -21.04 -21.33
N GLU A 308 -3.64 -21.78 -22.42
CA GLU A 308 -3.22 -23.18 -22.52
C GLU A 308 -1.69 -23.32 -22.44
N ILE A 309 -0.94 -22.47 -23.14
CA ILE A 309 0.52 -22.43 -23.10
C ILE A 309 1.01 -22.11 -21.68
N VAL A 310 0.47 -21.06 -21.04
CA VAL A 310 0.81 -20.66 -19.67
C VAL A 310 0.50 -21.79 -18.68
N ALA A 311 -0.67 -22.41 -18.76
CA ALA A 311 -1.03 -23.52 -17.89
C ALA A 311 -0.06 -24.70 -18.01
N LYS A 312 0.33 -25.06 -19.24
CA LYS A 312 1.31 -26.13 -19.50
C LYS A 312 2.73 -25.74 -19.03
N LEU A 313 3.12 -24.48 -19.17
CA LEU A 313 4.39 -23.96 -18.64
C LEU A 313 4.43 -23.99 -17.11
N VAL A 314 3.39 -23.51 -16.44
CA VAL A 314 3.26 -23.58 -14.97
C VAL A 314 3.35 -25.04 -14.50
N LYS A 315 2.65 -25.96 -15.18
CA LYS A 315 2.75 -27.40 -14.90
C LYS A 315 4.17 -27.92 -15.09
N TRP A 316 4.88 -27.49 -16.12
CA TRP A 316 6.28 -27.87 -16.35
C TRP A 316 7.21 -27.33 -15.26
N PHE A 317 7.07 -26.06 -14.85
CA PHE A 317 7.81 -25.47 -13.74
C PHE A 317 7.58 -26.22 -12.41
N LYS A 318 6.38 -26.76 -12.21
CA LYS A 318 6.02 -27.60 -11.05
C LYS A 318 6.53 -29.05 -11.15
N SER A 319 6.84 -29.55 -12.35
CA SER A 319 7.28 -30.94 -12.56
C SER A 319 8.69 -31.23 -12.03
N ALA A 320 8.98 -32.49 -11.68
CA ALA A 320 10.33 -32.91 -11.29
C ALA A 320 11.34 -32.92 -12.48
N ASN A 321 10.88 -33.14 -13.71
CA ASN A 321 11.73 -33.21 -14.91
C ASN A 321 11.66 -31.92 -15.74
N LYS A 322 12.56 -30.98 -15.45
CA LYS A 322 12.64 -29.63 -16.07
C LYS A 322 13.64 -29.56 -17.23
N ALA A 323 13.77 -30.64 -18.01
CA ALA A 323 14.62 -30.61 -19.20
C ALA A 323 14.01 -29.70 -20.28
N LEU A 324 14.85 -28.97 -21.04
CA LEU A 324 14.37 -28.17 -22.19
C LEU A 324 13.61 -29.02 -23.23
N LYS A 325 13.87 -30.34 -23.28
CA LYS A 325 13.11 -31.27 -24.12
C LYS A 325 11.65 -31.44 -23.65
N THR A 326 11.42 -31.58 -22.34
CA THR A 326 10.06 -31.72 -21.78
C THR A 326 9.27 -30.41 -21.85
N LEU A 327 9.96 -29.26 -21.88
CA LEU A 327 9.37 -27.96 -22.20
C LEU A 327 8.84 -27.93 -23.64
N LEU A 328 9.65 -28.39 -24.60
CA LEU A 328 9.24 -28.51 -26.00
C LEU A 328 8.02 -29.41 -26.15
N ASP A 329 7.99 -30.54 -25.45
CA ASP A 329 6.84 -31.45 -25.48
C ASP A 329 5.57 -30.79 -24.89
N SER A 330 5.70 -30.04 -23.80
CA SER A 330 4.59 -29.28 -23.19
C SER A 330 4.03 -28.20 -24.13
N LEU A 331 4.89 -27.52 -24.90
CA LEU A 331 4.47 -26.53 -25.89
C LEU A 331 3.76 -27.17 -27.09
N LYS A 332 4.25 -28.32 -27.56
CA LYS A 332 3.59 -29.11 -28.61
C LYS A 332 2.20 -29.56 -28.17
N GLU A 333 2.07 -30.02 -26.93
CA GLU A 333 0.78 -30.39 -26.36
C GLU A 333 -0.20 -29.21 -26.28
N ALA A 334 0.27 -28.04 -25.85
CA ALA A 334 -0.57 -26.84 -25.76
C ALA A 334 -1.18 -26.47 -27.13
N ILE A 335 -0.39 -26.61 -28.19
CA ILE A 335 -0.83 -26.30 -29.55
C ILE A 335 -1.73 -27.38 -30.12
N HIS A 336 -1.45 -28.65 -29.86
CA HIS A 336 -2.38 -29.73 -30.21
C HIS A 336 -3.73 -29.54 -29.50
N SER A 337 -3.72 -29.18 -28.22
CA SER A 337 -4.92 -28.89 -27.42
C SER A 337 -5.70 -27.71 -28.02
N PHE A 338 -5.02 -26.62 -28.32
CA PHE A 338 -5.62 -25.45 -28.98
C PHE A 338 -6.27 -25.78 -30.33
N ILE A 339 -5.56 -26.48 -31.21
CA ILE A 339 -6.08 -26.84 -32.55
C ILE A 339 -7.28 -27.79 -32.42
N HIS A 340 -7.25 -28.69 -31.42
CA HIS A 340 -8.39 -29.54 -31.12
C HIS A 340 -9.60 -28.72 -30.62
N LYS A 341 -9.40 -27.72 -29.75
CA LYS A 341 -10.47 -26.83 -29.29
C LYS A 341 -11.02 -25.92 -30.40
N MET A 342 -10.14 -25.45 -31.28
CA MET A 342 -10.51 -24.69 -32.49
C MET A 342 -11.44 -25.50 -33.41
N LYS A 343 -11.25 -26.83 -33.49
CA LYS A 343 -12.16 -27.75 -34.20
C LYS A 343 -13.59 -27.60 -33.74
N THR A 344 -13.82 -27.60 -32.43
CA THR A 344 -15.15 -27.56 -31.81
C THR A 344 -15.91 -26.28 -32.20
N HIS A 345 -15.20 -25.18 -32.42
CA HIS A 345 -15.76 -23.86 -32.70
C HIS A 345 -15.84 -23.50 -34.20
N LEU A 346 -15.10 -24.18 -35.09
CA LEU A 346 -15.13 -23.97 -36.56
C LEU A 346 -16.04 -24.95 -37.33
N ILE A 347 -16.67 -25.92 -36.66
CA ILE A 347 -17.49 -26.98 -37.29
C ILE A 347 -18.64 -26.44 -38.17
N ASN A 348 -19.11 -25.22 -37.94
CA ASN A 348 -20.15 -24.60 -38.78
C ASN A 348 -19.68 -24.28 -40.21
N ALA A 349 -18.36 -24.35 -40.51
CA ALA A 349 -17.78 -24.04 -41.83
C ALA A 349 -17.40 -25.28 -42.67
N GLY A 350 -17.64 -26.50 -42.20
CA GLY A 350 -17.44 -27.75 -42.95
C GLY A 350 -16.09 -28.45 -42.70
N ASN A 351 -16.13 -29.79 -42.57
CA ASN A 351 -15.00 -30.63 -42.12
C ASN A 351 -13.75 -30.60 -43.02
N THR A 352 -13.88 -30.35 -44.33
CA THR A 352 -12.77 -30.39 -45.30
C THR A 352 -11.90 -29.12 -45.25
N VAL A 353 -12.51 -27.95 -45.02
CA VAL A 353 -11.78 -26.68 -44.82
C VAL A 353 -10.99 -26.74 -43.51
N PHE A 354 -11.58 -27.33 -42.46
CA PHE A 354 -10.92 -27.52 -41.17
C PHE A 354 -9.67 -28.42 -41.26
N SER A 355 -9.72 -29.57 -41.94
CA SER A 355 -8.55 -30.46 -42.02
C SER A 355 -7.37 -29.82 -42.76
N THR A 356 -7.67 -29.06 -43.82
CA THR A 356 -6.65 -28.34 -44.59
C THR A 356 -6.07 -27.18 -43.78
N VAL A 357 -6.90 -26.43 -43.06
CA VAL A 357 -6.44 -25.39 -42.10
C VAL A 357 -5.59 -26.03 -41.00
N ALA A 358 -6.08 -27.04 -40.29
CA ALA A 358 -5.36 -27.68 -39.20
C ALA A 358 -3.99 -28.23 -39.63
N THR A 359 -3.89 -28.92 -40.78
CA THR A 359 -2.61 -29.43 -41.29
C THR A 359 -1.67 -28.31 -41.74
N ALA A 360 -2.23 -27.23 -42.32
CA ALA A 360 -1.50 -26.02 -42.66
C ALA A 360 -0.98 -25.27 -41.42
N ILE A 361 -1.71 -25.28 -40.30
CA ILE A 361 -1.35 -24.67 -39.01
C ILE A 361 -0.23 -25.48 -38.33
N ILE A 362 -0.40 -26.80 -38.21
CA ILE A 362 0.46 -27.68 -37.40
C ILE A 362 1.91 -27.69 -37.90
N GLY A 363 2.15 -27.88 -39.20
CA GLY A 363 3.50 -28.07 -39.74
C GLY A 363 4.45 -26.86 -39.51
N PRO A 364 4.12 -25.66 -40.03
CA PRO A 364 4.95 -24.47 -39.89
C PRO A 364 5.13 -24.00 -38.44
N ILE A 365 4.09 -24.10 -37.60
CA ILE A 365 4.17 -23.72 -36.19
C ILE A 365 5.08 -24.67 -35.41
N PHE A 366 4.98 -25.99 -35.61
CA PHE A 366 5.90 -26.94 -34.96
C PHE A 366 7.36 -26.75 -35.43
N GLY A 367 7.54 -26.47 -36.72
CA GLY A 367 8.85 -26.11 -37.28
C GLY A 367 9.44 -24.86 -36.62
N THR A 368 8.60 -23.87 -36.35
CA THR A 368 8.95 -22.64 -35.62
C THR A 368 9.34 -22.93 -34.18
N ILE A 369 8.52 -23.65 -33.41
CA ILE A 369 8.81 -23.95 -32.00
C ILE A 369 10.10 -24.74 -31.87
N LYS A 370 10.41 -25.59 -32.86
CA LYS A 370 11.71 -26.26 -32.92
C LYS A 370 12.86 -25.27 -33.10
N LYS A 371 12.71 -24.23 -33.94
CA LYS A 371 13.69 -23.13 -34.08
C LYS A 371 13.85 -22.34 -32.78
N VAL A 372 12.74 -22.04 -32.12
CA VAL A 372 12.72 -21.40 -30.80
C VAL A 372 13.45 -22.26 -29.76
N TRP A 373 13.18 -23.56 -29.74
CA TRP A 373 13.85 -24.49 -28.85
C TRP A 373 15.37 -24.52 -29.12
N MET A 374 15.79 -24.43 -30.38
CA MET A 374 17.21 -24.30 -30.73
C MET A 374 17.81 -23.00 -30.22
N MET A 375 17.09 -21.87 -30.30
CA MET A 375 17.52 -20.59 -29.73
C MET A 375 17.56 -20.60 -28.21
N LEU A 376 16.54 -21.17 -27.54
CA LEU A 376 16.54 -21.41 -26.10
C LEU A 376 17.76 -22.23 -25.66
N LYS A 377 18.08 -23.29 -26.43
CA LYS A 377 19.26 -24.11 -26.21
C LYS A 377 20.57 -23.33 -26.41
N GLN A 378 20.60 -22.35 -27.32
CA GLN A 378 21.76 -21.46 -27.57
C GLN A 378 21.88 -20.36 -26.49
N GLY A 379 20.80 -19.65 -26.19
CA GLY A 379 20.69 -18.64 -25.12
C GLY A 379 20.86 -19.23 -23.71
N TRP A 380 20.75 -20.55 -23.56
CA TRP A 380 21.10 -21.28 -22.34
C TRP A 380 22.52 -20.99 -21.84
N LYS A 381 23.46 -20.65 -22.75
CA LYS A 381 24.82 -20.24 -22.36
C LYS A 381 24.79 -18.94 -21.56
N SER A 382 24.09 -17.91 -22.03
CA SER A 382 23.97 -16.63 -21.32
C SER A 382 23.16 -16.76 -20.03
N LEU A 383 22.16 -17.64 -20.00
CA LEU A 383 21.45 -17.98 -18.76
C LEU A 383 22.37 -18.67 -17.74
N LYS A 384 23.27 -19.57 -18.19
CA LYS A 384 24.31 -20.15 -17.34
C LYS A 384 25.30 -19.11 -16.84
N GLU A 385 25.69 -18.16 -17.68
CA GLU A 385 26.58 -17.05 -17.29
C GLU A 385 25.93 -16.17 -16.22
N ALA A 386 24.64 -15.84 -16.38
CA ALA A 386 23.83 -15.15 -15.37
C ALA A 386 23.78 -15.92 -14.04
N VAL A 387 23.52 -17.23 -14.09
CA VAL A 387 23.54 -18.09 -12.88
C VAL A 387 24.94 -18.16 -12.26
N THR A 388 25.99 -18.24 -13.09
CA THR A 388 27.39 -18.29 -12.64
C THR A 388 27.76 -16.99 -11.95
N TYR A 389 27.37 -15.86 -12.54
CA TYR A 389 27.53 -14.53 -11.98
C TYR A 389 26.93 -14.42 -10.58
N ILE A 390 25.68 -14.85 -10.40
CA ILE A 390 25.03 -14.85 -9.08
C ILE A 390 25.76 -15.77 -8.09
N LYS A 391 26.24 -16.93 -8.54
CA LYS A 391 26.91 -17.92 -7.68
C LYS A 391 28.34 -17.54 -7.29
N SER A 392 28.99 -16.66 -8.04
CA SER A 392 30.37 -16.24 -7.77
C SER A 392 30.51 -15.69 -6.35
N PRO A 393 31.51 -16.13 -5.56
CA PRO A 393 31.71 -15.69 -4.18
C PRO A 393 31.75 -14.16 -4.02
N GLU A 394 32.38 -13.46 -4.95
CA GLU A 394 32.51 -12.00 -5.00
C GLU A 394 31.16 -11.26 -5.13
N ASN A 395 30.15 -11.94 -5.66
CA ASN A 395 28.83 -11.37 -5.89
C ASN A 395 27.82 -11.73 -4.79
N LYS A 396 28.12 -12.70 -3.91
CA LYS A 396 27.18 -13.17 -2.87
C LYS A 396 26.80 -12.12 -1.82
N SER A 397 27.64 -11.10 -1.62
CA SER A 397 27.43 -10.02 -0.65
C SER A 397 26.80 -8.76 -1.26
N LYS A 398 26.55 -8.73 -2.56
CA LYS A 398 25.95 -7.56 -3.22
C LYS A 398 24.48 -7.41 -2.80
N PRO A 399 23.96 -6.16 -2.71
CA PRO A 399 22.53 -5.92 -2.53
C PRO A 399 21.72 -6.62 -3.62
N ILE A 400 20.56 -7.19 -3.26
CA ILE A 400 19.71 -7.96 -4.20
C ILE A 400 19.35 -7.14 -5.43
N GLY A 401 19.00 -5.86 -5.27
CA GLY A 401 18.69 -4.97 -6.40
C GLY A 401 19.86 -4.82 -7.39
N ARG A 402 21.11 -4.77 -6.91
CA ARG A 402 22.29 -4.71 -7.76
C ARG A 402 22.58 -6.04 -8.46
N LEU A 403 22.38 -7.16 -7.77
CA LEU A 403 22.48 -8.50 -8.36
C LEU A 403 21.47 -8.69 -9.49
N LEU A 404 20.21 -8.29 -9.26
CA LEU A 404 19.15 -8.34 -10.27
C LEU A 404 19.49 -7.49 -11.48
N LEU A 405 19.96 -6.25 -11.28
CA LEU A 405 20.34 -5.35 -12.38
C LEU A 405 21.50 -5.90 -13.22
N GLU A 406 22.59 -6.33 -12.57
CA GLU A 406 23.79 -6.83 -13.26
C GLU A 406 23.52 -8.17 -13.95
N THR A 407 22.70 -9.03 -13.35
CA THR A 407 22.27 -10.28 -13.99
C THR A 407 21.31 -10.02 -15.15
N GLY A 408 20.40 -9.05 -15.00
CA GLY A 408 19.52 -8.59 -16.07
C GLY A 408 20.29 -8.12 -17.30
N LYS A 409 21.40 -7.39 -17.12
CA LYS A 409 22.30 -6.99 -18.22
C LYS A 409 22.91 -8.18 -18.96
N ILE A 410 23.35 -9.22 -18.24
CA ILE A 410 23.92 -10.45 -18.84
C ILE A 410 22.85 -11.17 -19.66
N VAL A 411 21.62 -11.29 -19.12
CA VAL A 411 20.49 -11.90 -19.82
C VAL A 411 20.13 -11.09 -21.06
N ILE A 412 19.94 -9.77 -20.94
CA ILE A 412 19.59 -8.89 -22.07
C ILE A 412 20.66 -8.98 -23.16
N ALA A 413 21.95 -8.84 -22.83
CA ALA A 413 23.04 -8.93 -23.80
C ALA A 413 23.06 -10.29 -24.54
N GLY A 414 22.83 -11.39 -23.81
CA GLY A 414 22.72 -12.73 -24.38
C GLY A 414 21.50 -12.94 -25.28
N LEU A 415 20.38 -12.29 -24.97
CA LEU A 415 19.13 -12.38 -25.74
C LEU A 415 19.14 -11.45 -26.97
N THR A 416 19.71 -10.25 -26.87
CA THR A 416 19.90 -9.35 -28.02
C THR A 416 20.84 -9.90 -29.07
N GLY A 417 21.80 -10.74 -28.68
CA GLY A 417 22.70 -11.44 -29.61
C GLY A 417 22.06 -12.61 -30.37
N VAL A 418 20.87 -13.08 -29.97
CA VAL A 418 20.25 -14.33 -30.49
C VAL A 418 18.89 -14.14 -31.20
N GLY A 419 18.18 -13.02 -31.02
CA GLY A 419 17.15 -12.61 -32.01
C GLY A 419 15.75 -12.33 -31.49
N ALA A 420 15.47 -11.04 -31.27
CA ALA A 420 14.10 -10.55 -31.14
C ALA A 420 13.48 -10.16 -32.50
N LEU A 421 14.29 -9.63 -33.43
CA LEU A 421 13.78 -9.10 -34.71
C LEU A 421 13.52 -10.16 -35.79
N VAL A 422 13.89 -11.43 -35.58
CA VAL A 422 13.86 -12.46 -36.63
C VAL A 422 12.72 -13.48 -36.45
N LEU A 423 12.11 -13.57 -35.27
CA LEU A 423 11.13 -14.63 -34.99
C LEU A 423 9.78 -14.37 -35.66
N GLY A 424 9.19 -13.18 -35.49
CA GLY A 424 7.89 -12.83 -36.11
C GLY A 424 7.92 -12.98 -37.63
N GLU A 425 8.94 -12.40 -38.28
CA GLU A 425 9.10 -12.46 -39.74
C GLU A 425 9.34 -13.87 -40.29
N VAL A 426 10.13 -14.71 -39.61
CA VAL A 426 10.37 -16.09 -40.08
C VAL A 426 9.11 -16.93 -39.98
N ILE A 427 8.28 -16.67 -38.96
CA ILE A 427 7.01 -17.36 -38.77
C ILE A 427 6.00 -16.90 -39.82
N GLU A 428 5.88 -15.59 -39.99
CA GLU A 428 5.03 -14.98 -41.01
C GLU A 428 5.39 -15.51 -42.40
N LYS A 429 6.67 -15.42 -42.81
CA LYS A 429 7.15 -15.93 -44.12
C LYS A 429 6.91 -17.43 -44.28
N GLY A 430 7.01 -18.21 -43.20
CA GLY A 430 6.69 -19.64 -43.21
C GLY A 430 5.19 -19.92 -43.40
N LEU A 431 4.33 -19.14 -42.76
CA LEU A 431 2.87 -19.28 -42.83
C LEU A 431 2.31 -18.73 -44.14
N MET A 432 2.88 -17.67 -44.71
CA MET A 432 2.49 -17.11 -46.02
C MET A 432 2.61 -18.11 -47.18
N THR A 433 3.43 -19.16 -47.05
CA THR A 433 3.55 -20.22 -48.07
C THR A 433 2.26 -21.02 -48.29
N ILE A 434 1.27 -20.83 -47.42
CA ILE A 434 0.00 -21.55 -47.46
C ILE A 434 -1.12 -20.53 -47.78
N PRO A 435 -1.88 -20.73 -48.88
CA PRO A 435 -2.83 -19.74 -49.39
C PRO A 435 -3.87 -19.24 -48.38
N ILE A 436 -4.34 -20.09 -47.46
CA ILE A 436 -5.37 -19.70 -46.48
C ILE A 436 -4.84 -18.72 -45.41
N PHE A 437 -3.52 -18.67 -45.18
CA PHE A 437 -2.90 -17.77 -44.21
C PHE A 437 -2.46 -16.44 -44.80
N ALA A 438 -2.35 -16.36 -46.13
CA ALA A 438 -2.20 -15.10 -46.85
C ALA A 438 -3.52 -14.31 -46.88
N PHE A 439 -4.64 -14.88 -46.38
CA PHE A 439 -5.89 -14.16 -46.24
C PHE A 439 -5.69 -12.95 -45.32
N GLU A 440 -5.86 -11.77 -45.90
CA GLU A 440 -5.75 -10.51 -45.20
C GLU A 440 -7.00 -10.29 -44.35
N ILE A 441 -6.77 -10.13 -43.05
CA ILE A 441 -7.76 -9.61 -42.13
C ILE A 441 -7.55 -8.10 -42.15
N PRO A 442 -8.54 -7.31 -42.61
CA PRO A 442 -8.35 -5.87 -42.70
C PRO A 442 -7.93 -5.33 -41.32
N LEU A 443 -7.04 -4.34 -41.29
CA LEU A 443 -6.45 -3.71 -40.09
C LEU A 443 -5.47 -4.56 -39.25
N LEU A 444 -5.43 -5.89 -39.40
CA LEU A 444 -4.54 -6.78 -38.62
C LEU A 444 -3.49 -7.49 -39.49
N GLY A 445 -3.53 -7.27 -40.81
CA GLY A 445 -2.68 -7.95 -41.78
C GLY A 445 -3.13 -9.38 -42.05
N SER A 446 -2.25 -10.17 -42.68
CA SER A 446 -2.55 -11.57 -42.97
C SER A 446 -2.69 -12.40 -41.69
N LEU A 447 -3.46 -13.49 -41.74
CA LEU A 447 -3.52 -14.45 -40.63
C LEU A 447 -2.13 -15.01 -40.30
N ALA A 448 -1.25 -15.13 -41.30
CA ALA A 448 0.17 -15.45 -41.13
C ALA A 448 0.90 -14.42 -40.25
N ASN A 449 0.68 -13.13 -40.47
CA ASN A 449 1.30 -12.06 -39.70
C ASN A 449 0.83 -12.05 -38.24
N ILE A 450 -0.50 -12.14 -38.01
CA ILE A 450 -1.07 -12.17 -36.65
C ILE A 450 -0.50 -13.35 -35.85
N LEU A 451 -0.46 -14.54 -36.46
CA LEU A 451 0.10 -15.73 -35.82
C LEU A 451 1.63 -15.60 -35.65
N GLY A 452 2.32 -14.98 -36.61
CA GLY A 452 3.75 -14.68 -36.51
C GLY A 452 4.10 -13.81 -35.31
N ILE A 453 3.41 -12.68 -35.17
CA ILE A 453 3.52 -11.76 -34.04
C ILE A 453 3.18 -12.48 -32.73
N PHE A 454 2.08 -13.23 -32.70
CA PHE A 454 1.65 -13.99 -31.53
C PHE A 454 2.67 -15.02 -31.07
N PHE A 455 3.13 -15.89 -31.96
CA PHE A 455 4.11 -16.91 -31.61
C PHE A 455 5.47 -16.29 -31.29
N GLY A 456 5.86 -15.18 -31.94
CA GLY A 456 7.04 -14.40 -31.54
C GLY A 456 6.94 -13.89 -30.10
N ALA A 457 5.82 -13.29 -29.74
CA ALA A 457 5.53 -12.79 -28.39
C ALA A 457 5.52 -13.91 -27.35
N VAL A 458 4.78 -15.00 -27.60
CA VAL A 458 4.75 -16.21 -26.75
C VAL A 458 6.16 -16.70 -26.45
N VAL A 459 7.00 -16.80 -27.49
CA VAL A 459 8.36 -17.29 -27.37
C VAL A 459 9.21 -16.36 -26.51
N SER A 460 9.19 -15.05 -26.80
CA SER A 460 9.95 -14.08 -26.02
C SER A 460 9.53 -14.07 -24.54
N GLY A 461 8.23 -14.16 -24.26
CA GLY A 461 7.70 -14.25 -22.90
C GLY A 461 8.13 -15.53 -22.17
N ILE A 462 8.15 -16.67 -22.86
CA ILE A 462 8.67 -17.93 -22.31
C ILE A 462 10.16 -17.82 -21.96
N ILE A 463 10.97 -17.25 -22.87
CA ILE A 463 12.41 -17.07 -22.65
C ILE A 463 12.66 -16.15 -21.45
N GLY A 464 11.97 -15.01 -21.40
CA GLY A 464 12.06 -14.05 -20.30
C GLY A 464 11.68 -14.70 -18.96
N ALA A 465 10.60 -15.46 -18.91
CA ALA A 465 10.17 -16.12 -17.69
C ALA A 465 11.07 -17.27 -17.24
N ILE A 466 11.66 -18.03 -18.18
CA ILE A 466 12.69 -19.01 -17.84
C ILE A 466 13.90 -18.31 -17.22
N ALA A 467 14.30 -17.15 -17.77
CA ALA A 467 15.40 -16.35 -17.22
C ALA A 467 15.08 -15.85 -15.81
N ILE A 468 13.92 -15.22 -15.62
CA ILE A 468 13.42 -14.73 -14.33
C ILE A 468 13.41 -15.87 -13.31
N ASN A 469 12.77 -17.00 -13.62
CA ASN A 469 12.68 -18.15 -12.72
C ASN A 469 14.04 -18.76 -12.35
N LEU A 470 15.00 -18.79 -13.29
CA LEU A 470 16.35 -19.27 -12.99
C LEU A 470 17.08 -18.32 -12.05
N ILE A 471 16.96 -17.01 -12.27
CA ILE A 471 17.54 -15.95 -11.43
C ILE A 471 16.91 -15.99 -10.04
N GLU A 472 15.59 -15.89 -9.96
CA GLU A 472 14.81 -15.93 -8.72
C GLU A 472 15.21 -17.14 -7.89
N LYS A 473 15.30 -18.34 -8.47
CA LYS A 473 15.75 -19.53 -7.74
C LYS A 473 17.15 -19.45 -7.15
N GLN A 474 18.07 -18.72 -7.77
CA GLN A 474 19.42 -18.55 -7.19
C GLN A 474 19.42 -17.59 -6.01
N ILE A 475 18.52 -16.59 -6.02
CA ILE A 475 18.44 -15.56 -4.98
C ILE A 475 17.27 -15.77 -4.01
N GLU A 476 16.46 -16.82 -4.20
CA GLU A 476 15.22 -17.10 -3.47
C GLU A 476 15.44 -17.07 -1.96
N ASN A 477 16.49 -17.75 -1.48
CA ASN A 477 16.83 -17.76 -0.06
C ASN A 477 17.27 -16.39 0.45
N SER A 478 17.92 -15.58 -0.37
CA SER A 478 18.30 -14.21 0.01
C SER A 478 17.08 -13.30 0.05
N MET A 479 16.20 -13.37 -0.95
CA MET A 479 14.93 -12.63 -0.99
C MET A 479 14.03 -13.00 0.18
N LYS A 480 13.81 -14.30 0.42
CA LYS A 480 13.04 -14.79 1.57
C LYS A 480 13.68 -14.39 2.90
N ARG A 481 15.01 -14.34 2.99
CA ARG A 481 15.70 -13.84 4.20
C ARG A 481 15.50 -12.34 4.40
N GLU A 482 15.57 -11.52 3.35
CA GLU A 482 15.28 -10.08 3.47
C GLU A 482 13.83 -9.85 3.92
N ILE A 483 12.87 -10.58 3.33
CA ILE A 483 11.47 -10.49 3.74
C ILE A 483 11.28 -11.00 5.17
N VAL A 484 11.90 -12.12 5.57
CA VAL A 484 11.85 -12.63 6.94
C VAL A 484 12.50 -11.66 7.93
N ASN A 485 13.62 -11.02 7.57
CA ASN A 485 14.25 -10.02 8.41
C ASN A 485 13.33 -8.81 8.60
N ALA A 486 12.66 -8.36 7.54
CA ALA A 486 11.63 -7.33 7.63
C ALA A 486 10.45 -7.77 8.51
N GLN A 487 9.98 -9.02 8.38
CA GLN A 487 8.95 -9.60 9.25
C GLN A 487 9.39 -9.68 10.71
N ILE A 488 10.64 -10.02 11.01
CA ILE A 488 11.17 -10.07 12.38
C ILE A 488 11.26 -8.66 12.95
N GLN A 489 11.74 -7.69 12.17
CA GLN A 489 11.78 -6.29 12.59
C GLN A 489 10.36 -5.79 12.89
N LYS A 490 9.40 -6.02 12.00
CA LYS A 490 8.00 -5.69 12.24
C LYS A 490 7.39 -6.44 13.41
N GLY A 491 7.69 -7.72 13.58
CA GLY A 491 7.25 -8.51 14.73
C GLY A 491 7.76 -7.97 16.06
N ASN A 492 9.00 -7.49 16.12
CA ASN A 492 9.54 -6.84 17.30
C ASN A 492 8.86 -5.48 17.57
N GLU A 493 8.52 -4.74 16.52
CA GLU A 493 7.76 -3.47 16.63
C GLU A 493 6.34 -3.73 17.18
N ILE A 494 5.64 -4.75 16.64
CA ILE A 494 4.33 -5.22 17.11
C ILE A 494 4.40 -5.65 18.58
N LEU A 495 5.35 -6.50 18.96
CA LEU A 495 5.49 -6.98 20.34
C LEU A 495 5.72 -5.84 21.33
N ASN A 496 6.54 -4.87 20.94
CA ASN A 496 6.79 -3.69 21.76
C ASN A 496 5.54 -2.79 21.88
N LEU A 497 4.76 -2.64 20.82
CA LEU A 497 3.48 -1.93 20.85
C LEU A 497 2.45 -2.67 21.71
N GLN A 498 2.32 -3.99 21.58
CA GLN A 498 1.45 -4.82 22.42
C GLN A 498 1.80 -4.68 23.90
N HIS A 499 3.10 -4.71 24.23
CA HIS A 499 3.57 -4.50 25.60
C HIS A 499 3.20 -3.09 26.12
N GLN A 500 3.30 -2.06 25.28
CA GLN A 500 2.88 -0.71 25.64
C GLN A 500 1.36 -0.61 25.86
N VAL A 501 0.55 -1.22 24.98
CA VAL A 501 -0.91 -1.32 25.17
C VAL A 501 -1.20 -1.97 26.52
N GLN A 502 -0.58 -3.12 26.80
CA GLN A 502 -0.78 -3.86 28.04
C GLN A 502 -0.43 -3.04 29.29
N MET A 503 0.73 -2.38 29.32
CA MET A 503 1.12 -1.53 30.45
C MET A 503 0.13 -0.38 30.67
N VAL A 504 -0.36 0.24 29.59
CA VAL A 504 -1.34 1.32 29.67
C VAL A 504 -2.67 0.80 30.20
N SER A 505 -3.17 -0.33 29.71
CA SER A 505 -4.39 -0.96 30.20
C SER A 505 -4.27 -1.38 31.67
N GLU A 506 -3.13 -1.93 32.11
CA GLU A 506 -2.87 -2.29 33.51
C GLU A 506 -2.85 -1.05 34.42
N THR A 507 -2.15 0.01 34.00
CA THR A 507 -2.08 1.25 34.77
C THR A 507 -3.44 1.93 34.86
N LYS A 508 -4.20 1.94 33.76
CA LYS A 508 -5.58 2.43 33.70
C LYS A 508 -6.49 1.68 34.67
N LEU A 509 -6.34 0.36 34.75
CA LEU A 509 -7.11 -0.48 35.68
C LEU A 509 -6.80 -0.13 37.13
N GLU A 510 -5.52 0.00 37.50
CA GLU A 510 -5.12 0.38 38.86
C GLU A 510 -5.59 1.79 39.23
N HIS A 511 -5.49 2.74 38.29
CA HIS A 511 -6.01 4.09 38.48
C HIS A 511 -7.53 4.09 38.71
N THR A 512 -8.26 3.31 37.92
CA THR A 512 -9.71 3.17 38.06
C THR A 512 -10.08 2.56 39.42
N LYS A 513 -9.37 1.51 39.87
CA LYS A 513 -9.58 0.91 41.20
C LYS A 513 -9.38 1.94 42.31
N TYR A 514 -8.32 2.74 42.22
CA TYR A 514 -8.03 3.79 43.19
C TYR A 514 -9.15 4.83 43.25
N ILE A 515 -9.56 5.37 42.10
CA ILE A 515 -10.65 6.36 42.03
C ILE A 515 -11.92 5.82 42.65
N VAL A 516 -12.32 4.58 42.30
CA VAL A 516 -13.53 3.96 42.82
C VAL A 516 -13.44 3.74 44.34
N ALA A 517 -12.30 3.28 44.84
CA ALA A 517 -12.09 3.09 46.29
C ALA A 517 -12.15 4.42 47.06
N HIS A 518 -11.54 5.47 46.49
CA HIS A 518 -11.55 6.81 47.08
C HIS A 518 -12.96 7.43 47.08
N ASP A 519 -13.72 7.29 46.00
CA ASP A 519 -15.11 7.75 45.92
C ASP A 519 -16.01 7.03 46.95
N ILE A 520 -15.86 5.71 47.08
CA ILE A 520 -16.55 4.93 48.12
C ILE A 520 -16.20 5.46 49.52
N HIS A 521 -14.91 5.70 49.80
CA HIS A 521 -14.46 6.23 51.07
C HIS A 521 -15.08 7.61 51.37
N ASN A 522 -15.00 8.55 50.42
CA ASN A 522 -15.55 9.90 50.58
C ASN A 522 -17.05 9.87 50.84
N ARG A 523 -17.80 9.02 50.11
CA ARG A 523 -19.24 8.84 50.33
C ARG A 523 -19.56 8.26 51.72
N HIS A 524 -18.72 7.37 52.24
CA HIS A 524 -18.87 6.87 53.61
C HIS A 524 -18.61 7.96 54.66
N VAL A 525 -17.60 8.79 54.46
CA VAL A 525 -17.31 9.94 55.34
C VAL A 525 -18.45 10.94 55.32
N GLU A 526 -18.96 11.28 54.13
CA GLU A 526 -20.09 12.20 53.96
C GLU A 526 -21.36 11.68 54.66
N ALA A 527 -21.68 10.39 54.46
CA ALA A 527 -22.81 9.75 55.14
C ALA A 527 -22.66 9.76 56.67
N ALA A 528 -21.45 9.50 57.19
CA ALA A 528 -21.16 9.55 58.61
C ALA A 528 -21.37 10.95 59.20
N ASN A 529 -20.93 12.00 58.48
CA ASN A 529 -21.14 13.39 58.87
C ASN A 529 -22.64 13.76 58.90
N MET A 530 -23.40 13.38 57.87
CA MET A 530 -24.86 13.60 57.85
C MET A 530 -25.57 12.89 59.02
N MET A 531 -25.16 11.67 59.36
CA MET A 531 -25.68 10.94 60.52
C MET A 531 -25.36 11.65 61.84
N ALA A 532 -24.13 12.13 62.00
CA ALA A 532 -23.70 12.86 63.18
C ALA A 532 -24.51 14.16 63.36
N ASP A 533 -24.70 14.92 62.28
CA ASP A 533 -25.53 16.13 62.29
C ASP A 533 -26.99 15.83 62.61
N SER A 534 -27.54 14.75 62.06
CA SER A 534 -28.90 14.30 62.36
C SER A 534 -29.06 13.97 63.85
N ILE A 535 -28.09 13.25 64.44
CA ILE A 535 -28.07 12.95 65.88
C ILE A 535 -27.96 14.23 66.72
N LYS A 536 -27.12 15.18 66.30
CA LYS A 536 -26.96 16.47 66.97
C LYS A 536 -28.28 17.26 66.97
N ASN A 537 -28.97 17.30 65.85
CA ASN A 537 -30.27 17.95 65.72
C ASN A 537 -31.35 17.28 66.58
N ILE A 538 -31.39 15.94 66.61
CA ILE A 538 -32.30 15.20 67.51
C ILE A 538 -32.00 15.57 68.97
N ARG A 539 -30.73 15.57 69.40
CA ARG A 539 -30.34 15.95 70.76
C ARG A 539 -30.73 17.38 71.11
N ALA A 540 -30.54 18.33 70.19
CA ALA A 540 -30.93 19.72 70.38
C ALA A 540 -32.45 19.85 70.57
N ASN A 541 -33.25 19.15 69.76
CA ASN A 541 -34.71 19.12 69.87
C ASN A 541 -35.21 18.41 71.14
N CYS A 542 -34.43 17.49 71.71
CA CYS A 542 -34.74 16.80 72.96
C CYS A 542 -34.18 17.50 74.21
N ALA A 543 -33.47 18.63 74.07
CA ALA A 543 -33.04 19.42 75.21
C ALA A 543 -34.28 19.99 75.91
N ILE A 544 -34.34 19.87 77.24
CA ILE A 544 -35.48 20.33 78.05
C ILE A 544 -35.61 21.85 77.86
N ASP A 545 -36.75 22.28 77.31
CA ASP A 545 -37.09 23.69 77.17
C ASP A 545 -37.08 24.35 78.56
N GLU A 546 -36.32 25.43 78.72
CA GLU A 546 -36.24 26.18 79.97
C GLU A 546 -37.63 26.62 80.46
N SER A 547 -38.59 26.83 79.57
CA SER A 547 -39.98 27.12 79.94
C SER A 547 -40.64 25.94 80.67
N VAL A 548 -40.35 24.70 80.28
CA VAL A 548 -40.87 23.50 80.95
C VAL A 548 -40.23 23.36 82.33
N LYS A 549 -38.92 23.63 82.44
CA LYS A 549 -38.22 23.60 83.73
C LYS A 549 -38.71 24.70 84.68
N ASN A 550 -38.87 25.93 84.18
CA ASN A 550 -39.44 27.04 84.94
C ASN A 550 -40.88 26.74 85.37
N THR A 551 -41.67 26.07 84.52
CA THR A 551 -43.04 25.64 84.89
C THR A 551 -43.01 24.60 86.01
N PHE A 552 -42.07 23.65 85.98
CA PHE A 552 -41.89 22.70 87.08
C PHE A 552 -41.41 23.37 88.36
N ASP A 553 -40.46 24.31 88.26
CA ASP A 553 -39.96 25.07 89.41
C ASP A 553 -41.07 25.95 90.03
N ASP A 554 -41.93 26.56 89.20
CA ASP A 554 -43.10 27.33 89.64
C ASP A 554 -44.17 26.42 90.30
N ILE A 555 -44.41 25.24 89.74
CA ILE A 555 -45.30 24.22 90.34
C ILE A 555 -44.74 23.75 91.70
N ASP A 556 -43.44 23.48 91.80
CA ASP A 556 -42.80 23.08 93.05
C ASP A 556 -42.84 24.21 94.09
N LYS A 557 -42.73 25.48 93.65
CA LYS A 557 -42.92 26.64 94.52
C LYS A 557 -44.34 26.70 95.08
N LEU A 558 -45.36 26.54 94.22
CA LEU A 558 -46.76 26.50 94.64
C LEU A 558 -47.04 25.34 95.60
N PHE A 559 -46.42 24.17 95.41
CA PHE A 559 -46.53 23.04 96.33
C PHE A 559 -45.86 23.27 97.69
N ASN A 560 -44.78 24.05 97.73
CA ASN A 560 -44.12 24.41 98.99
C ASN A 560 -44.91 25.48 99.76
N GLU A 561 -45.58 26.41 99.07
CA GLU A 561 -46.49 27.38 99.68
C GLU A 561 -47.76 26.75 100.26
N TRP A 562 -48.10 25.50 99.89
CA TRP A 562 -49.22 24.74 100.43
C TRP A 562 -48.89 23.89 101.68
N LYS A 563 -47.62 23.87 102.12
CA LYS A 563 -47.16 23.08 103.28
C LYS A 563 -47.01 23.88 104.58
N ASP A 564 -47.28 25.18 104.55
CA ASP A 564 -47.55 26.03 105.72
C ASP A 564 -49.06 26.27 105.84
#